data_AF-A0A9N7NJG0-F1
#
_entry.id   AF-A0A9N7NJG0-F1
#
_cell.length_a   1.000
_cell.length_b   1.000
_cell.length_c   1.000
_cell.angle_alpha   90.00
_cell.angle_beta   90.00
_cell.angle_gamma   90.00
#
_symmetry.space_group_name_H-M   'P 1'
#
loop_
_entity.id
_entity.type
_entity.pdbx_description
1 polymer ?
#
loop_
_entity_poly.entity_id
_entity_poly.type
_entity_poly.pdbx_seq_one_letter_code
_entity_poly.pdbx_strand_id
1 'polypeptide(L)'
;MLNLTKFQNIFNKTLFGPIPSIFVCCSFTSSSNPIAHPSSSPAVAIFWDLYNKPPKTSPPFDAAIRLKKAVQKFGFVKYMIAYANRHSFTYVPPLICDQRIERKTLNELEKIGAIKPFGPYTCGVCGRKFFKNERLINHFKDIHELEEAKRVNQIESARGKKRVWLVAKYAMKMKKYKRAVSDVSTPKSGYGQADEVKRAGFWVREV
;
A
#
# COMPACT_ATOMS: atom_id res chain seq x y z
N MET A 1 2.53 21.03 63.29
CA MET A 1 1.28 20.62 62.59
C MET A 1 1.45 19.19 62.11
N LEU A 2 0.34 18.45 62.11
CA LEU A 2 0.25 17.04 62.49
C LEU A 2 0.92 16.00 61.56
N ASN A 3 1.23 14.90 62.21
CA ASN A 3 2.05 13.73 61.87
C ASN A 3 1.21 12.58 61.25
N LEU A 4 1.91 11.50 60.87
CA LEU A 4 1.47 10.08 60.76
C LEU A 4 0.63 9.68 59.51
N THR A 5 0.84 8.54 58.82
CA THR A 5 1.17 7.15 59.22
C THR A 5 1.90 6.38 58.07
N LYS A 6 2.99 5.61 58.32
CA LYS A 6 3.08 4.12 58.53
C LYS A 6 2.45 3.23 57.44
N PHE A 7 2.88 2.00 57.14
CA PHE A 7 4.11 1.18 57.21
C PHE A 7 3.66 -0.21 56.67
N GLN A 8 4.44 -0.83 55.77
CA GLN A 8 4.74 -2.28 55.67
C GLN A 8 3.68 -3.41 55.42
N ASN A 9 4.23 -4.44 54.73
CA ASN A 9 4.01 -5.90 54.78
C ASN A 9 3.04 -6.55 53.77
N ILE A 10 3.53 -7.36 52.80
CA ILE A 10 4.19 -8.69 52.76
C ILE A 10 3.16 -9.81 52.44
N PHE A 11 3.47 -10.55 51.36
CA PHE A 11 3.09 -11.91 50.95
C PHE A 11 2.26 -12.78 51.94
N ASN A 12 1.16 -13.39 51.46
CA ASN A 12 1.14 -14.80 51.01
C ASN A 12 -0.26 -15.34 50.61
N LYS A 13 -0.26 -16.01 49.45
CA LYS A 13 -0.92 -17.28 49.05
C LYS A 13 -2.32 -17.72 49.54
N THR A 14 -3.10 -18.07 48.51
CA THR A 14 -3.99 -19.25 48.30
C THR A 14 -5.33 -19.34 49.04
N LEU A 15 -6.44 -19.47 48.30
CA LEU A 15 -7.17 -20.73 48.05
C LEU A 15 -8.58 -20.53 47.39
N PHE A 16 -8.90 -21.42 46.44
CA PHE A 16 -10.22 -21.97 46.02
C PHE A 16 -11.38 -21.12 45.41
N GLY A 17 -11.50 -21.18 44.07
CA GLY A 17 -12.65 -21.57 43.21
C GLY A 17 -14.04 -20.87 43.26
N PRO A 18 -15.00 -21.18 42.35
CA PRO A 18 -14.91 -21.70 40.96
C PRO A 18 -15.55 -20.76 39.90
N ILE A 19 -15.25 -20.99 38.61
CA ILE A 19 -15.81 -20.26 37.46
C ILE A 19 -16.75 -21.20 36.67
N PRO A 20 -18.01 -20.82 36.37
CA PRO A 20 -18.82 -21.42 35.29
C PRO A 20 -18.79 -20.49 34.05
N SER A 21 -18.98 -20.89 32.80
CA SER A 21 -19.06 -22.16 32.10
C SER A 21 -18.82 -21.82 30.63
N ILE A 22 -17.82 -22.43 29.99
CA ILE A 22 -17.62 -22.38 28.54
C ILE A 22 -18.49 -23.49 27.94
N PHE A 23 -19.48 -23.13 27.12
CA PHE A 23 -20.20 -24.09 26.29
C PHE A 23 -19.36 -24.39 25.04
N VAL A 24 -18.59 -25.48 25.10
CA VAL A 24 -18.09 -26.19 23.91
C VAL A 24 -18.82 -27.52 23.90
N CYS A 25 -19.72 -27.72 22.94
CA CYS A 25 -20.33 -29.01 22.68
C CYS A 25 -19.53 -29.70 21.58
N CYS A 26 -18.81 -30.77 21.95
CA CYS A 26 -18.27 -31.77 21.03
C CYS A 26 -19.01 -33.08 21.29
N SER A 27 -19.63 -33.64 20.25
CA SER A 27 -19.95 -35.07 20.20
C SER A 27 -19.97 -35.53 18.74
N PHE A 28 -18.90 -36.17 18.28
CA PHE A 28 -18.99 -37.33 17.39
C PHE A 28 -17.84 -38.28 17.75
N THR A 29 -18.22 -39.45 18.24
CA THR A 29 -17.33 -40.55 18.58
C THR A 29 -16.86 -41.23 17.31
N SER A 30 -15.56 -41.43 17.17
CA SER A 30 -15.03 -42.63 16.51
C SER A 30 -13.62 -42.94 17.02
N SER A 31 -13.53 -44.15 17.51
CA SER A 31 -12.34 -44.86 17.96
C SER A 31 -11.35 -45.05 16.81
N SER A 32 -10.10 -44.62 16.99
CA SER A 32 -8.87 -45.34 16.61
C SER A 32 -7.62 -44.51 16.96
N ASN A 33 -6.61 -45.21 17.47
CA ASN A 33 -5.34 -44.69 18.01
C ASN A 33 -4.39 -44.13 16.92
N PRO A 34 -3.33 -43.39 17.30
CA PRO A 34 -2.81 -42.25 16.55
C PRO A 34 -1.65 -42.59 15.60
N ILE A 35 -1.59 -41.89 14.47
CA ILE A 35 -0.39 -41.82 13.62
C ILE A 35 0.27 -40.47 13.88
N ALA A 36 1.41 -40.48 14.56
CA ALA A 36 2.23 -39.31 14.84
C ALA A 36 2.88 -38.79 13.55
N HIS A 37 2.34 -37.69 13.01
CA HIS A 37 3.03 -36.86 12.01
C HIS A 37 3.83 -35.76 12.73
N PRO A 38 5.02 -35.39 12.23
CA PRO A 38 5.89 -34.43 12.90
C PRO A 38 5.22 -33.05 12.98
N SER A 39 4.91 -32.65 14.22
CA SER A 39 4.60 -31.30 14.71
C SER A 39 4.20 -30.27 13.64
N SER A 40 2.93 -30.28 13.21
CA SER A 40 2.40 -29.18 12.41
C SER A 40 2.35 -27.93 13.28
N SER A 41 3.25 -26.97 13.04
CA SER A 41 3.16 -25.65 13.66
C SER A 41 1.74 -25.11 13.52
N PRO A 42 1.13 -24.55 14.57
CA PRO A 42 -0.26 -24.12 14.53
C PRO A 42 -0.48 -23.11 13.40
N ALA A 43 -1.61 -23.22 12.69
CA ALA A 43 -1.93 -22.31 11.61
C ALA A 43 -2.45 -20.97 12.17
N VAL A 44 -1.87 -19.86 11.71
CA VAL A 44 -2.21 -18.50 12.16
C VAL A 44 -2.67 -17.66 10.97
N ALA A 45 -3.59 -16.73 11.23
CA ALA A 45 -4.09 -15.78 10.23
C ALA A 45 -3.89 -14.34 10.71
N ILE A 46 -3.64 -13.43 9.77
CA ILE A 46 -3.50 -11.99 10.02
C ILE A 46 -4.67 -11.27 9.37
N PHE A 47 -5.45 -10.56 10.17
CA PHE A 47 -6.50 -9.64 9.71
C PHE A 47 -6.13 -8.23 10.13
N TRP A 48 -5.79 -7.39 9.17
CA TRP A 48 -5.33 -6.03 9.43
C TRP A 48 -6.33 -5.00 8.91
N ASP A 49 -7.01 -4.34 9.82
CA ASP A 49 -7.79 -3.15 9.53
C ASP A 49 -6.86 -1.94 9.37
N LEU A 50 -6.53 -1.62 8.11
CA LEU A 50 -5.65 -0.50 7.75
C LEU A 50 -6.30 0.86 7.95
N TYR A 51 -7.65 0.93 7.98
CA TYR A 51 -8.38 2.18 8.15
C TYR A 51 -8.29 2.68 9.59
N ASN A 52 -8.61 1.80 10.56
CA ASN A 52 -8.54 2.18 11.98
C ASN A 52 -7.11 2.10 12.54
N LYS A 53 -6.25 1.24 11.98
CA LYS A 53 -4.88 1.02 12.45
C LYS A 53 -3.85 1.16 11.33
N PRO A 54 -3.69 2.36 10.73
CA PRO A 54 -2.66 2.61 9.73
C PRO A 54 -1.26 2.65 10.37
N PRO A 55 -0.20 2.26 9.64
CA PRO A 55 1.17 2.39 10.09
C PRO A 55 1.58 3.87 10.04
N LYS A 56 1.61 4.53 11.20
CA LYS A 56 1.93 5.97 11.31
C LYS A 56 3.43 6.24 11.41
N THR A 57 4.17 5.33 12.04
CA THR A 57 5.58 5.52 12.44
C THR A 57 6.58 4.79 11.55
N SER A 58 6.11 3.96 10.62
CA SER A 58 6.98 3.21 9.71
C SER A 58 6.35 3.10 8.33
N PRO A 59 7.15 2.98 7.26
CA PRO A 59 6.63 2.71 5.92
C PRO A 59 5.67 1.50 5.92
N PRO A 60 4.54 1.56 5.19
CA PRO A 60 3.55 0.49 5.16
C PRO A 60 4.12 -0.89 4.83
N PHE A 61 5.06 -0.97 3.88
CA PHE A 61 5.74 -2.24 3.56
C PHE A 61 6.52 -2.80 4.76
N ASP A 62 7.29 -1.96 5.45
CA ASP A 62 8.10 -2.39 6.59
C ASP A 62 7.21 -2.82 7.77
N ALA A 63 6.14 -2.09 8.02
CA ALA A 63 5.14 -2.44 9.03
C ALA A 63 4.53 -3.83 8.74
N ALA A 64 4.15 -4.08 7.49
CA ALA A 64 3.58 -5.34 7.04
C ALA A 64 4.56 -6.52 7.20
N ILE A 65 5.82 -6.34 6.81
CA ILE A 65 6.87 -7.35 6.97
C ILE A 65 7.17 -7.62 8.44
N ARG A 66 7.25 -6.58 9.27
CA ARG A 66 7.44 -6.73 10.73
C ARG A 66 6.29 -7.49 11.36
N LEU A 67 5.05 -7.17 10.99
CA LEU A 67 3.86 -7.87 11.46
C LEU A 67 3.90 -9.35 11.05
N LYS A 68 4.20 -9.65 9.79
CA LYS A 68 4.37 -11.04 9.31
C LYS A 68 5.43 -11.79 10.11
N LYS A 69 6.62 -11.21 10.27
CA LYS A 69 7.73 -11.81 11.03
C LYS A 69 7.38 -12.05 12.50
N ALA A 70 6.63 -11.13 13.11
CA ALA A 70 6.15 -11.30 14.48
C ALA A 70 5.16 -12.46 14.59
N VAL A 71 4.18 -12.53 13.67
CA VAL A 71 3.15 -13.57 13.66
C VAL A 71 3.72 -14.95 13.32
N GLN A 72 4.74 -15.02 12.44
CA GLN A 72 5.43 -16.27 12.10
C GLN A 72 6.06 -16.97 13.33
N LYS A 73 6.38 -16.24 14.40
CA LYS A 73 6.87 -16.84 15.66
C LYS A 73 5.80 -17.66 16.37
N PHE A 74 4.52 -17.37 16.12
CA PHE A 74 3.39 -18.08 16.73
C PHE A 74 2.96 -19.31 15.92
N GLY A 75 3.41 -19.45 14.66
CA GLY A 75 3.06 -20.58 13.81
C GLY A 75 3.08 -20.27 12.31
N PHE A 76 2.55 -21.19 11.51
CA PHE A 76 2.50 -21.05 10.06
C PHE A 76 1.41 -20.06 9.64
N VAL A 77 1.79 -18.95 9.01
CA VAL A 77 0.83 -17.93 8.55
C VAL A 77 0.10 -18.43 7.30
N LYS A 78 -1.14 -18.90 7.48
CA LYS A 78 -1.99 -19.43 6.41
C LYS A 78 -2.67 -18.32 5.61
N TYR A 79 -3.12 -17.26 6.28
CA TYR A 79 -3.84 -16.15 5.66
C TYR A 79 -3.27 -14.80 6.10
N MET A 80 -3.17 -13.88 5.15
CA MET A 80 -2.75 -12.51 5.37
C MET A 80 -3.73 -11.60 4.62
N ILE A 81 -4.70 -11.03 5.34
CA ILE A 81 -5.76 -10.21 4.76
C ILE A 81 -5.71 -8.84 5.41
N ALA A 82 -5.79 -7.80 4.59
CA ALA A 82 -5.89 -6.42 5.06
C ALA A 82 -7.15 -5.77 4.49
N TYR A 83 -7.87 -5.05 5.33
CA TYR A 83 -9.08 -4.31 4.97
C TYR A 83 -8.74 -2.83 4.92
N ALA A 84 -9.08 -2.16 3.82
CA ALA A 84 -8.81 -0.76 3.61
C ALA A 84 -10.04 -0.06 3.02
N ASN A 85 -10.34 1.15 3.50
CA ASN A 85 -11.29 2.02 2.82
C ASN A 85 -10.57 2.67 1.62
N ARG A 86 -11.30 3.06 0.57
CA ARG A 86 -10.80 3.83 -0.58
C ARG A 86 -9.85 4.99 -0.21
N HIS A 87 -10.10 5.65 0.93
CA HIS A 87 -9.24 6.74 1.41
C HIS A 87 -7.89 6.27 2.01
N SER A 88 -7.82 5.07 2.56
CA SER A 88 -6.60 4.44 3.11
C SER A 88 -5.52 4.20 2.05
N PHE A 89 -5.89 4.16 0.78
CA PHE A 89 -4.96 3.94 -0.33
C PHE A 89 -4.06 5.16 -0.61
N THR A 90 -4.38 6.33 -0.03
CA THR A 90 -3.76 7.62 -0.38
C THR A 90 -2.54 8.00 0.48
N TYR A 91 -1.97 7.07 1.25
CA TYR A 91 -0.75 7.36 2.01
C TYR A 91 0.40 7.73 1.07
N VAL A 92 0.86 8.98 1.12
CA VAL A 92 2.02 9.47 0.38
C VAL A 92 3.15 9.67 1.40
N PRO A 93 4.34 9.05 1.21
CA PRO A 93 5.47 9.22 2.11
C PRO A 93 5.85 10.70 2.31
N PRO A 94 6.30 11.12 3.50
CA PRO A 94 6.67 12.52 3.78
C PRO A 94 7.64 13.11 2.77
N LEU A 95 8.68 12.36 2.38
CA LEU A 95 9.65 12.78 1.35
C LEU A 95 8.98 13.17 0.03
N ILE A 96 7.93 12.47 -0.36
CA ILE A 96 7.19 12.74 -1.60
C ILE A 96 6.28 13.97 -1.43
N CYS A 97 5.75 14.20 -0.24
CA CYS A 97 5.03 15.43 0.08
C CYS A 97 5.96 16.65 0.00
N ASP A 98 7.17 16.56 0.56
CA ASP A 98 8.16 17.63 0.52
C ASP A 98 8.58 17.94 -0.93
N GLN A 99 8.83 16.90 -1.74
CA GLN A 99 9.10 17.06 -3.17
C GLN A 99 7.96 17.74 -3.93
N ARG A 100 6.70 17.50 -3.55
CA ARG A 100 5.55 18.18 -4.17
C ARG A 100 5.52 19.65 -3.78
N ILE A 101 5.79 19.98 -2.52
CA ILE A 101 5.84 21.36 -2.04
C ILE A 101 6.97 22.10 -2.76
N GLU A 102 8.18 21.54 -2.77
CA GLU A 102 9.34 22.10 -3.47
C GLU A 102 9.07 22.28 -4.97
N ARG A 103 8.48 21.27 -5.63
CA ARG A 103 8.14 21.41 -7.05
C ARG A 103 7.10 22.50 -7.29
N LYS A 104 6.11 22.63 -6.40
CA LYS A 104 5.07 23.66 -6.50
C LYS A 104 5.66 25.05 -6.33
N THR A 105 6.52 25.26 -5.34
CA THR A 105 7.20 26.53 -5.13
C THR A 105 8.11 26.88 -6.31
N LEU A 106 8.84 25.91 -6.87
CA LEU A 106 9.64 26.12 -8.08
C LEU A 106 8.78 26.54 -9.28
N ASN A 107 7.64 25.89 -9.50
CA ASN A 107 6.73 26.26 -10.59
C ASN A 107 6.19 27.69 -10.41
N GLU A 108 5.86 28.10 -9.19
CA GLU A 108 5.41 29.46 -8.88
C GLU A 108 6.52 30.49 -9.16
N LEU A 109 7.76 30.21 -8.77
CA LEU A 109 8.92 31.07 -9.04
C LEU A 109 9.24 31.16 -10.55
N GLU A 110 9.12 30.06 -11.30
CA GLU A 110 9.22 30.06 -12.77
C GLU A 110 8.10 30.86 -13.43
N LYS A 111 6.89 30.80 -12.87
CA LYS A 111 5.73 31.52 -13.39
C LYS A 111 5.89 33.02 -13.24
N ILE A 112 6.39 33.46 -12.08
CA ILE A 112 6.73 34.86 -11.77
C ILE A 112 7.97 35.31 -12.57
N GLY A 113 8.83 34.37 -12.98
CA GLY A 113 10.06 34.66 -13.74
C GLY A 113 11.27 34.94 -12.84
N ALA A 114 11.14 34.71 -11.53
CA ALA A 114 12.23 34.86 -10.56
C ALA A 114 13.33 33.80 -10.76
N ILE A 115 12.96 32.63 -11.29
CA ILE A 115 13.88 31.53 -11.60
C ILE A 115 13.66 31.10 -13.04
N LYS A 116 14.76 30.85 -13.76
CA LYS A 116 14.74 30.28 -15.10
C LYS A 116 15.34 28.87 -15.06
N PRO A 117 14.70 27.87 -15.70
CA PRO A 117 15.30 26.54 -15.80
C PRO A 117 16.58 26.60 -16.63
N PHE A 118 17.55 25.74 -16.29
CA PHE A 118 18.83 25.64 -16.99
C PHE A 118 18.68 25.31 -18.49
N GLY A 119 17.62 24.59 -18.86
CA GLY A 119 17.28 24.29 -20.24
C GLY A 119 15.78 24.07 -20.43
N PRO A 120 15.30 23.96 -21.68
CA PRO A 120 13.89 23.73 -21.94
C PRO A 120 13.46 22.32 -21.50
N TYR A 121 12.30 22.25 -20.87
CA TYR A 121 11.59 21.02 -20.55
C TYR A 121 11.21 20.27 -21.84
N THR A 122 11.61 18.99 -21.95
CA THR A 122 11.36 18.19 -23.16
C THR A 122 10.32 17.11 -22.89
N CYS A 123 9.33 16.97 -23.77
CA CYS A 123 8.32 15.91 -23.66
C CYS A 123 8.92 14.55 -24.05
N GLY A 124 8.90 13.57 -23.14
CA GLY A 124 9.42 12.22 -23.37
C GLY A 124 8.66 11.40 -24.44
N VAL A 125 7.45 11.82 -24.81
CA VAL A 125 6.64 11.12 -25.83
C VAL A 125 6.88 11.69 -27.24
N CYS A 126 6.86 13.01 -27.42
CA CYS A 126 6.96 13.63 -28.75
C CYS A 126 8.22 14.47 -28.99
N GLY A 127 9.07 14.68 -27.96
CA GLY A 127 10.32 15.44 -28.08
C GLY A 127 10.14 16.96 -28.17
N ARG A 128 8.91 17.48 -28.03
CA ARG A 128 8.66 18.93 -28.03
C ARG A 128 9.29 19.59 -26.80
N LYS A 129 9.85 20.78 -27.01
CA LYS A 129 10.55 21.58 -25.99
C LYS A 129 9.63 22.69 -25.47
N PHE A 130 9.66 22.92 -24.17
CA PHE A 130 8.85 23.90 -23.44
C PHE A 130 9.74 24.71 -22.50
N PHE A 131 9.48 26.00 -22.37
CA PHE A 131 10.29 26.88 -21.51
C PHE A 131 9.78 26.96 -20.06
N LYS A 132 8.53 26.51 -19.81
CA LYS A 132 7.91 26.48 -18.48
C LYS A 132 7.42 25.07 -18.19
N ASN A 133 7.56 24.60 -16.96
CA ASN A 133 7.12 23.26 -16.57
C ASN A 133 5.59 23.08 -16.73
N GLU A 134 4.80 24.10 -16.36
CA GLU A 134 3.34 24.09 -16.52
C GLU A 134 2.90 23.79 -17.96
N ARG A 135 3.60 24.37 -18.96
CA ARG A 135 3.30 24.14 -20.37
C ARG A 135 3.59 22.72 -20.81
N LEU A 136 4.65 22.10 -20.29
CA LEU A 136 4.95 20.69 -20.54
C LEU A 136 3.85 19.79 -19.94
N ILE A 137 3.45 20.06 -18.69
CA ILE A 137 2.42 19.27 -18.00
C ILE A 137 1.08 19.36 -18.73
N ASN A 138 0.65 20.56 -19.11
CA ASN A 138 -0.61 20.75 -19.84
C ASN A 138 -0.57 20.05 -21.20
N HIS A 139 0.52 20.22 -21.96
CA HIS A 139 0.72 19.47 -23.20
C HIS A 139 0.62 17.95 -23.02
N PHE A 140 1.18 17.43 -21.94
CA PHE A 140 1.15 16.00 -21.64
C PHE A 140 -0.29 15.51 -21.37
N LYS A 141 -1.05 16.26 -20.57
CA LYS A 141 -2.46 15.97 -20.25
C LYS A 141 -3.36 16.08 -21.48
N ASP A 142 -3.25 17.18 -22.22
CA ASP A 142 -4.16 17.47 -23.33
C ASP A 142 -3.96 16.52 -24.51
N ILE A 143 -2.71 16.12 -24.77
CA ILE A 143 -2.37 15.32 -25.95
C ILE A 143 -2.13 13.86 -25.59
N HIS A 144 -1.18 13.59 -24.70
CA HIS A 144 -0.68 12.22 -24.51
C HIS A 144 -1.55 11.37 -23.59
N GLU A 145 -2.13 11.97 -22.55
CA GLU A 145 -3.10 11.28 -21.69
C GLU A 145 -4.38 10.95 -22.48
N LEU A 146 -4.88 11.90 -23.29
CA LEU A 146 -6.03 11.68 -24.16
C LEU A 146 -5.77 10.62 -25.24
N GLU A 147 -4.59 10.65 -25.88
CA GLU A 147 -4.22 9.62 -26.85
C GLU A 147 -4.12 8.22 -26.23
N GLU A 148 -3.57 8.12 -25.02
CA GLU A 148 -3.47 6.84 -24.33
C GLU A 148 -4.85 6.32 -23.95
N ALA A 149 -5.73 7.18 -23.41
CA ALA A 149 -7.12 6.81 -23.11
C ALA A 149 -7.84 6.26 -24.35
N LYS A 150 -7.66 6.89 -25.51
CA LYS A 150 -8.21 6.38 -26.79
C LYS A 150 -7.68 4.99 -27.14
N ARG A 151 -6.38 4.72 -26.95
CA ARG A 151 -5.78 3.39 -27.22
C ARG A 151 -6.32 2.33 -26.26
N VAL A 152 -6.39 2.65 -24.96
CA VAL A 152 -6.91 1.75 -23.92
C VAL A 152 -8.37 1.40 -24.22
N ASN A 153 -9.22 2.40 -24.48
CA ASN A 153 -10.64 2.18 -24.81
C ASN A 153 -10.82 1.32 -26.06
N GLN A 154 -9.97 1.48 -27.08
CA GLN A 154 -9.99 0.62 -28.27
C GLN A 154 -9.61 -0.84 -27.96
N ILE A 155 -8.63 -1.06 -27.09
CA ILE A 155 -8.24 -2.40 -26.66
C ILE A 155 -9.34 -3.04 -25.80
N GLU A 156 -9.92 -2.28 -24.88
CA GLU A 156 -10.93 -2.75 -23.95
C GLU A 156 -12.24 -3.13 -24.65
N SER A 157 -12.66 -2.34 -25.63
CA SER A 157 -13.84 -2.62 -26.46
C SER A 157 -13.66 -3.79 -27.44
N ALA A 158 -12.42 -4.12 -27.84
CA ALA A 158 -12.14 -5.22 -28.74
C ALA A 158 -12.12 -6.59 -28.05
N ARG A 159 -12.52 -7.63 -28.79
CA ARG A 159 -12.50 -9.04 -28.35
C ARG A 159 -11.72 -9.94 -29.32
N GLY A 160 -11.28 -11.09 -28.84
CA GLY A 160 -10.62 -12.13 -29.64
C GLY A 160 -9.34 -11.68 -30.34
N LYS A 161 -9.14 -12.16 -31.58
CA LYS A 161 -7.94 -11.88 -32.41
C LYS A 161 -7.67 -10.38 -32.60
N LYS A 162 -8.74 -9.56 -32.70
CA LYS A 162 -8.64 -8.10 -32.85
C LYS A 162 -8.00 -7.44 -31.62
N ARG A 163 -8.36 -7.90 -30.41
CA ARG A 163 -7.76 -7.40 -29.16
C ARG A 163 -6.27 -7.69 -29.11
N VAL A 164 -5.87 -8.94 -29.39
CA VAL A 164 -4.46 -9.35 -29.41
C VAL A 164 -3.65 -8.50 -30.39
N TRP A 165 -4.19 -8.28 -31.59
CA TRP A 165 -3.56 -7.44 -32.59
C TRP A 165 -3.42 -5.97 -32.14
N LEU A 166 -4.46 -5.38 -31.53
CA LEU A 166 -4.41 -3.99 -31.03
C LEU A 166 -3.38 -3.83 -29.91
N VAL A 167 -3.30 -4.80 -28.99
CA VAL A 167 -2.29 -4.83 -27.93
C VAL A 167 -0.88 -4.86 -28.55
N ALA A 168 -0.64 -5.74 -29.52
CA ALA A 168 0.65 -5.81 -30.21
C ALA A 168 0.98 -4.51 -30.95
N LYS A 169 0.00 -3.93 -31.67
CA LYS A 169 0.14 -2.67 -32.41
C LYS A 169 0.51 -1.49 -31.51
N TYR A 170 -0.10 -1.40 -30.32
CA TYR A 170 0.10 -0.26 -29.41
C TYR A 170 1.18 -0.50 -28.35
N ALA A 171 1.71 -1.72 -28.21
CA ALA A 171 2.67 -2.09 -27.17
C ALA A 171 3.82 -1.08 -27.00
N MET A 172 4.48 -0.69 -28.10
CA MET A 172 5.59 0.26 -28.05
C MET A 172 5.15 1.68 -27.69
N LYS A 173 3.97 2.12 -28.15
CA LYS A 173 3.43 3.45 -27.82
C LYS A 173 3.04 3.53 -26.35
N MET A 174 2.37 2.52 -25.83
CA MET A 174 2.03 2.41 -24.41
C MET A 174 3.28 2.36 -23.53
N LYS A 175 4.31 1.60 -23.95
CA LYS A 175 5.60 1.56 -23.23
C LYS A 175 6.30 2.92 -23.20
N LYS A 176 6.27 3.67 -24.31
CA LYS A 176 6.81 5.03 -24.39
C LYS A 176 6.05 6.00 -23.48
N TYR A 177 4.72 5.94 -23.50
CA TYR A 177 3.87 6.73 -22.62
C TYR A 177 4.17 6.44 -21.14
N LYS A 178 4.18 5.17 -20.73
CA LYS A 178 4.46 4.77 -19.33
C LYS A 178 5.78 5.32 -18.81
N ARG A 179 6.84 5.28 -19.62
CA ARG A 179 8.15 5.86 -19.26
C ARG A 179 8.04 7.37 -19.05
N ALA A 180 7.43 8.09 -19.99
CA ALA A 180 7.28 9.54 -19.90
C ALA A 180 6.35 9.99 -18.77
N VAL A 181 5.30 9.22 -18.45
CA VAL A 181 4.44 9.48 -17.29
C VAL A 181 5.24 9.44 -16.00
N SER A 182 6.16 8.49 -15.84
CA SER A 182 6.99 8.39 -14.63
C SER A 182 7.88 9.62 -14.40
N ASP A 183 8.26 10.32 -15.48
CA ASP A 183 9.07 11.53 -15.40
C ASP A 183 8.23 12.79 -15.12
N VAL A 184 6.99 12.83 -15.61
CA VAL A 184 6.08 13.99 -15.47
C VAL A 184 5.17 13.90 -14.24
N SER A 185 4.80 12.68 -13.81
CA SER A 185 3.87 12.45 -12.71
C SER A 185 4.59 12.50 -11.36
N THR A 186 4.19 13.47 -10.52
CA THR A 186 4.51 13.50 -9.09
C THR A 186 3.22 13.15 -8.32
N PRO A 187 3.15 12.00 -7.62
CA PRO A 187 4.22 11.10 -7.25
C PRO A 187 4.51 10.05 -8.34
N LYS A 188 5.76 9.53 -8.40
CA LYS A 188 6.05 8.34 -9.20
C LYS A 188 5.09 7.22 -8.75
N SER A 189 4.41 6.54 -9.67
CA SER A 189 3.43 5.51 -9.32
C SER A 189 3.99 4.47 -8.34
N GLY A 190 3.25 4.12 -7.28
CA GLY A 190 3.63 3.05 -6.34
C GLY A 190 3.62 3.41 -4.85
N TYR A 191 3.22 4.63 -4.48
CA TYR A 191 3.13 5.08 -3.09
C TYR A 191 1.70 5.05 -2.58
N GLY A 192 1.10 3.86 -2.53
CA GLY A 192 -0.19 3.65 -1.87
C GLY A 192 -0.03 2.65 -0.73
N GLN A 193 -0.64 2.93 0.43
CA GLN A 193 -0.57 2.05 1.61
C GLN A 193 -0.91 0.60 1.25
N ALA A 194 -1.94 0.42 0.42
CA ALA A 194 -2.36 -0.90 -0.02
C ALA A 194 -1.40 -1.56 -1.01
N ASP A 195 -0.80 -0.83 -1.93
CA ASP A 195 0.13 -1.42 -2.90
C ASP A 195 1.40 -1.88 -2.20
N GLU A 196 1.86 -1.14 -1.20
CA GLU A 196 2.96 -1.54 -0.34
C GLU A 196 2.63 -2.76 0.54
N VAL A 197 1.41 -2.81 1.09
CA VAL A 197 0.94 -3.95 1.89
C VAL A 197 0.72 -5.19 1.01
N LYS A 198 0.21 -5.03 -0.22
CA LYS A 198 0.16 -6.09 -1.25
C LYS A 198 1.55 -6.60 -1.60
N ARG A 199 2.52 -5.70 -1.78
CA ARG A 199 3.93 -6.05 -2.04
C ARG A 199 4.53 -6.89 -0.90
N ALA A 200 4.08 -6.70 0.34
CA ALA A 200 4.46 -7.52 1.49
C ALA A 200 3.75 -8.89 1.56
N GLY A 201 2.85 -9.19 0.62
CA GLY A 201 2.13 -10.46 0.50
C GLY A 201 0.76 -10.50 1.16
N PHE A 202 0.21 -9.36 1.58
CA PHE A 202 -1.17 -9.30 2.07
C PHE A 202 -2.17 -9.23 0.92
N TRP A 203 -3.27 -9.95 1.07
CA TRP A 203 -4.45 -9.75 0.25
C TRP A 203 -5.23 -8.53 0.76
N VAL A 204 -5.17 -7.41 0.03
CA VAL A 204 -5.91 -6.20 0.41
C VAL A 204 -7.31 -6.22 -0.21
N ARG A 205 -8.33 -6.15 0.65
CA ARG A 205 -9.74 -5.99 0.26
C ARG A 205 -10.18 -4.56 0.55
N GLU A 206 -10.81 -3.94 -0.44
CA GLU A 206 -11.51 -2.67 -0.26
C GLU A 206 -12.87 -2.94 0.42
N VAL A 207 -13.19 -2.15 1.45
CA VAL A 207 -14.43 -2.23 2.25
C VAL A 207 -15.16 -0.90 2.21
#